data_AF-A0A2G6G0A8-F1
#
_entry.id   AF-A0A2G6G0A8-F1
#
_cell.length_a   1.000
_cell.length_b   1.000
_cell.length_c   1.000
_cell.angle_alpha   90.00
_cell.angle_beta   90.00
_cell.angle_gamma   90.00
#
_symmetry.space_group_name_H-M   'P 1'
#
loop_
_entity.id
_entity.type
_entity.pdbx_description
1 polymer ?
#
loop_
_entity_poly.entity_id
_entity_poly.type
_entity_poly.pdbx_seq_one_letter_code
_entity_poly.pdbx_strand_id
1 'polypeptide(L)' 'MSRYTGSRVKKMRALGLDLPGLSGKTISRRPHPPG' A
#
# COMPACT_ATOMS: atom_id res chain seq x y z
N MET A 1 21.05 5.83 -2.18
CA MET A 1 19.64 6.00 -1.76
C MET A 1 18.96 4.63 -1.72
N SER A 2 18.49 4.19 -0.56
CA SER A 2 17.79 2.90 -0.43
C SER A 2 16.33 3.05 -0.88
N ARG A 3 15.96 2.36 -1.97
CA ARG A 3 14.60 2.38 -2.51
C ARG A 3 13.79 1.24 -1.88
N TYR A 4 12.56 1.53 -1.46
CA TYR A 4 11.67 0.50 -0.96
C TYR A 4 11.27 -0.47 -2.09
N THR A 5 11.65 -1.75 -1.95
CA THR A 5 11.37 -2.83 -2.91
C THR A 5 10.18 -3.72 -2.50
N GLY A 6 9.65 -3.55 -1.29
CA GLY A 6 8.53 -4.35 -0.79
C GLY A 6 7.16 -4.03 -1.42
N SER A 7 6.14 -4.80 -1.02
CA SER A 7 4.77 -4.62 -1.50
C SER A 7 4.21 -3.25 -1.09
N ARG A 8 4.02 -2.39 -2.10
CA ARG A 8 3.48 -1.04 -1.93
C ARG A 8 2.03 -1.04 -1.44
N VAL A 9 1.24 -2.02 -1.89
CA VAL A 9 -0.14 -2.24 -1.42
C VAL A 9 -0.18 -2.69 0.04
N LYS A 10 0.85 -3.40 0.54
CA LYS A 10 0.93 -3.76 1.97
C LYS A 10 1.04 -2.48 2.83
N LYS A 11 1.87 -1.51 2.42
CA LYS A 11 1.98 -0.22 3.10
C LYS A 11 0.70 0.60 3.03
N MET A 12 0.08 0.72 1.86
CA MET A 12 -1.20 1.46 1.73
C MET A 12 -2.30 0.84 2.60
N ARG A 13 -2.40 -0.50 2.65
CA ARG A 13 -3.34 -1.19 3.54
C ARG A 13 -3.01 -1.00 5.02
N ALA A 14 -1.72 -0.97 5.38
CA ALA A 14 -1.32 -0.70 6.76
C ALA A 14 -1.68 0.73 7.20
N LEU A 15 -1.65 1.68 6.28
CA LEU A 15 -2.03 3.08 6.54
C LEU A 15 -3.54 3.33 6.37
N GLY A 16 -4.28 2.40 5.77
CA GLY A 16 -5.72 2.53 5.53
C GLY A 16 -6.09 3.59 4.49
N LEU A 17 -5.16 4.01 3.64
CA LEU A 17 -5.36 5.06 2.65
C LEU A 17 -4.67 4.75 1.32
N ASP A 18 -5.29 5.18 0.23
CA ASP A 18 -4.73 5.05 -1.12
C ASP A 18 -3.69 6.16 -1.34
N LEU A 19 -2.43 5.75 -1.52
CA LEU A 19 -1.31 6.67 -1.74
C LEU A 19 -1.07 6.87 -3.24
N PRO A 20 -1.49 8.01 -3.83
CA PRO A 20 -1.23 8.29 -5.22
C PRO A 20 0.28 8.35 -5.47
N GLY A 21 0.73 7.78 -6.59
CA GLY A 21 2.16 7.70 -6.94
C GLY A 21 2.93 6.56 -6.25
N LEU A 22 2.39 5.94 -5.20
CA LEU A 22 3.01 4.77 -4.59
C LEU A 22 2.64 3.50 -5.37
N SER A 23 1.36 3.28 -5.67
CA SER A 23 0.90 2.16 -6.51
C SER A 23 -0.36 2.54 -7.29
N GLY A 24 -0.56 1.94 -8.46
CA GLY A 24 -1.81 2.09 -9.23
C GLY A 24 -2.94 1.15 -8.77
N LYS A 25 -2.75 0.40 -7.68
CA LYS A 25 -3.75 -0.51 -7.10
C LYS A 25 -4.41 0.15 -5.90
N THR A 26 -5.69 -0.08 -5.70
CA THR A 26 -6.44 0.43 -4.55
C THR A 26 -6.42 -0.55 -3.38
N ILE A 27 -6.65 -0.04 -2.17
CA ILE A 27 -6.89 -0.85 -0.98
C ILE A 27 -8.32 -1.43 -0.91
N SER A 28 -9.25 -0.92 -1.73
CA SER A 28 -10.68 -1.26 -1.67
C SER A 28 -11.00 -2.76 -1.75
N ARG A 29 -10.17 -3.55 -2.46
CA ARG A 29 -10.33 -5.02 -2.52
C ARG A 29 -10.10 -5.71 -1.17
N ARG A 30 -9.25 -5.14 -0.31
CA ARG A 30 -8.91 -5.65 1.04
C ARG A 30 -8.60 -4.46 1.96
N PRO A 31 -9.63 -3.83 2.55
CA PRO A 31 -9.48 -2.58 3.32
C PRO A 31 -8.94 -2.78 4.73
N HIS A 32 -8.74 -4.02 5.18
CA HIS A 32 -8.19 -4.33 6.50
C HIS A 32 -6.64 -4.27 6.49
N PRO A 33 -6.03 -3.91 7.64
CA PRO A 33 -4.59 -3.89 7.77
C PRO A 33 -4.00 -5.29 7.52
N PRO A 34 -2.80 -5.39 6.95
CA PRO A 34 -2.16 -6.67 6.72
C PRO A 34 -1.66 -7.26 8.05
N GLY A 35 -1.99 -8.53 8.29
CA GLY A 35 -1.23 -9.39 9.21
C GLY A 35 0.19 -9.66 8.71
#